data_AF-B1ZMP4-F1
#
_entry.id   AF-B1ZMP4-F1
#
_cell.length_a   1.000
_cell.length_b   1.000
_cell.length_c   1.000
_cell.angle_alpha   90.00
_cell.angle_beta   90.00
_cell.angle_gamma   90.00
#
_symmetry.space_group_name_H-M   'P 1'
#
loop_
_entity.id
_entity.type
_entity.pdbx_description
1 polymer ?
#
loop_
_entity_poly.entity_id
_entity_poly.type
_entity_poly.pdbx_seq_one_letter_code
_entity_poly.pdbx_strand_id
1 'polypeptide(L)'
;MKRNILIVPLVSLAAFAGYVGYWKARHPEPAPAVVRPSDEYATRDGHKEAEADFAAGKLVLIESTPPVSWDRERREIARTKYGLELRSREGEVSTEAFTKYADAYNRVMRPKIVARHGRGVFDAIHREAIARWEARPQPSTVKSP
;
A
#
# COMPACT_ATOMS: atom_id res chain seq x y z
N MET A 1 59.91 -12.31 -23.23
CA MET A 1 59.13 -11.74 -22.12
C MET A 1 58.03 -10.82 -22.68
N LYS A 2 56.81 -11.32 -22.89
CA LYS A 2 55.61 -10.49 -23.14
C LYS A 2 54.40 -11.25 -22.61
N ARG A 3 54.06 -11.01 -21.34
CA ARG A 3 52.85 -11.51 -20.68
C ARG A 3 52.32 -10.33 -19.87
N ASN A 4 51.00 -10.08 -19.93
CA ASN A 4 50.23 -9.14 -19.10
C ASN A 4 49.77 -7.80 -19.74
N ILE A 5 49.40 -7.76 -21.02
CA ILE A 5 48.70 -6.58 -21.58
C ILE A 5 47.16 -6.76 -21.58
N LEU A 6 46.64 -8.00 -21.48
CA LEU A 6 45.21 -8.29 -21.52
C LEU A 6 44.51 -8.38 -20.14
N ILE A 7 45.25 -8.34 -19.04
CA ILE A 7 44.68 -8.47 -17.68
C ILE A 7 44.04 -7.16 -17.21
N VAL A 8 44.65 -6.02 -17.54
CA VAL A 8 44.19 -4.69 -17.15
C VAL A 8 42.75 -4.39 -17.64
N PRO A 9 42.37 -4.59 -18.92
CA PRO A 9 41.01 -4.29 -19.36
C PRO A 9 39.95 -5.19 -18.72
N LEU A 10 40.28 -6.46 -18.43
CA LEU A 10 39.36 -7.39 -17.77
C LEU A 10 39.09 -7.01 -16.31
N VAL A 11 40.13 -6.58 -15.59
CA VAL A 11 39.98 -6.09 -14.21
C VAL A 11 39.18 -4.78 -14.17
N SER A 12 39.41 -3.87 -15.13
CA SER A 12 38.64 -2.63 -15.25
C SER A 12 37.16 -2.89 -15.54
N LEU A 13 36.84 -3.86 -16.41
CA LEU A 13 35.46 -4.23 -16.70
C LEU A 13 34.75 -4.83 -15.47
N ALA A 14 35.45 -5.70 -14.72
CA ALA A 14 34.93 -6.28 -13.50
C ALA A 14 34.68 -5.21 -12.41
N ALA A 15 35.59 -4.26 -12.26
CA ALA A 15 35.43 -3.14 -11.33
C ALA A 15 34.25 -2.23 -11.72
N PHE A 16 34.08 -1.95 -13.02
CA PHE A 16 32.96 -1.16 -13.52
C PHE A 16 31.61 -1.87 -13.32
N ALA A 17 31.53 -3.17 -13.60
CA ALA A 17 30.33 -3.98 -13.35
C ALA A 17 29.96 -4.01 -11.87
N GLY A 18 30.96 -4.16 -10.98
CA GLY A 18 30.77 -4.07 -9.53
C GLY A 18 30.27 -2.70 -9.09
N TYR A 19 30.82 -1.63 -9.64
CA TYR A 19 30.39 -0.25 -9.35
C TYR A 19 28.96 0.02 -9.80
N VAL A 20 28.56 -0.42 -11.01
CA VAL A 20 27.19 -0.27 -11.51
C VAL A 20 26.18 -1.05 -10.65
N GLY A 21 26.53 -2.28 -10.24
CA GLY A 21 25.69 -3.07 -9.34
C GLY A 21 25.51 -2.40 -7.97
N TYR A 22 26.60 -1.90 -7.40
CA TYR A 22 26.58 -1.15 -6.14
C TYR A 22 25.76 0.15 -6.22
N TRP A 23 25.89 0.89 -7.33
CA TRP A 23 25.14 2.12 -7.56
C TRP A 23 23.63 1.85 -7.69
N LYS A 24 23.23 0.81 -8.45
CA LYS A 24 21.83 0.39 -8.57
C LYS A 24 21.23 -0.10 -7.25
N ALA A 25 22.02 -0.76 -6.39
CA ALA A 25 21.56 -1.19 -5.08
C ALA A 25 21.33 -0.02 -4.10
N ARG A 26 22.05 1.10 -4.27
CA ARG A 26 21.94 2.30 -3.42
C ARG A 26 20.94 3.33 -3.93
N HIS A 27 20.66 3.32 -5.22
CA HIS A 27 19.66 4.17 -5.86
C HIS A 27 18.59 3.28 -6.49
N PRO A 28 17.69 2.67 -5.69
CA PRO A 28 16.48 2.09 -6.25
C PRO A 28 15.81 3.20 -7.07
N GLU A 29 15.39 2.87 -8.30
CA GLU A 29 14.66 3.83 -9.11
C GLU A 29 13.57 4.48 -8.26
N PRO A 30 13.41 5.82 -8.31
CA PRO A 30 12.30 6.45 -7.61
C PRO A 30 11.04 5.71 -8.05
N ALA A 31 10.28 5.20 -7.08
CA ALA A 31 9.02 4.52 -7.35
C ALA A 31 8.27 5.37 -8.38
N PRO A 32 7.74 4.76 -9.46
CA PRO A 32 7.11 5.51 -10.54
C PRO A 32 6.16 6.52 -9.90
N ALA A 33 6.32 7.79 -10.28
CA ALA A 33 5.50 8.86 -9.74
C ALA A 33 4.04 8.40 -9.82
N VAL A 34 3.39 8.26 -8.67
CA VAL A 34 2.00 7.83 -8.60
C VAL A 34 1.23 8.84 -9.43
N VAL A 35 0.81 8.43 -10.63
CA VAL A 35 0.08 9.28 -11.56
C VAL A 35 -1.17 9.72 -10.80
N ARG A 36 -1.20 10.98 -10.39
CA ARG A 36 -2.38 11.55 -9.75
C ARG A 36 -3.48 11.50 -10.80
N PRO A 37 -4.63 10.84 -10.55
CA PRO A 37 -5.72 10.91 -11.51
C PRO A 37 -6.02 12.39 -11.75
N SER A 38 -6.00 12.81 -13.01
CA SER A 38 -6.54 14.13 -13.33
C SER A 38 -8.02 14.10 -12.95
N ASP A 39 -8.51 15.23 -12.42
CA ASP A 39 -9.88 15.33 -11.89
C ASP A 39 -10.93 14.86 -12.92
N GLU A 40 -10.63 15.07 -14.22
CA GLU A 40 -11.44 14.66 -15.36
C GLU A 40 -11.65 13.14 -15.48
N TYR A 41 -10.65 12.32 -15.13
CA TYR A 41 -10.71 10.86 -15.35
C TYR A 41 -10.77 10.04 -14.06
N ALA A 42 -10.70 10.69 -12.89
CA ALA A 42 -10.70 10.03 -11.59
C ALA A 42 -11.79 8.95 -11.42
N THR A 43 -13.02 9.23 -11.87
CA THR A 43 -14.14 8.26 -11.77
C THR A 43 -13.93 7.05 -12.69
N ARG A 44 -13.53 7.28 -13.94
CA ARG A 44 -13.28 6.21 -14.92
C ARG A 44 -12.13 5.32 -14.46
N ASP A 45 -11.05 5.95 -14.02
CA ASP A 45 -9.83 5.26 -13.63
C ASP A 45 -10.06 4.45 -12.35
N GLY A 46 -10.79 5.00 -11.36
CA GLY A 46 -11.17 4.28 -10.15
C GLY A 46 -12.04 3.05 -10.42
N HIS A 47 -13.02 3.16 -11.33
CA HIS A 47 -13.86 2.02 -11.72
C HIS A 47 -13.04 0.93 -12.42
N LYS A 48 -12.24 1.32 -13.42
CA LYS A 48 -11.42 0.40 -14.21
C LYS A 48 -10.41 -0.34 -13.33
N GLU A 49 -9.77 0.35 -12.40
CA GLU A 49 -8.81 -0.27 -11.49
C GLU A 49 -9.49 -1.22 -10.50
N ALA A 50 -10.67 -0.86 -9.99
CA ALA A 50 -11.44 -1.75 -9.12
C ALA A 50 -11.86 -3.05 -9.82
N GLU A 51 -12.24 -2.98 -11.09
CA GLU A 51 -12.52 -4.17 -11.89
C GLU A 51 -11.28 -5.03 -12.10
N ALA A 52 -10.14 -4.42 -12.42
CA ALA A 52 -8.89 -5.12 -12.62
C ALA A 52 -8.40 -5.81 -11.34
N ASP A 53 -8.41 -5.12 -10.20
CA ASP A 53 -8.02 -5.70 -8.90
C ASP A 53 -8.98 -6.83 -8.49
N PHE A 54 -10.29 -6.67 -8.73
CA PHE A 54 -11.23 -7.76 -8.47
C PHE A 54 -11.02 -8.97 -9.38
N ALA A 55 -10.76 -8.75 -10.68
CA ALA A 55 -10.45 -9.83 -11.62
C ALA A 55 -9.16 -10.57 -11.24
N ALA A 56 -8.20 -9.87 -10.62
CA ALA A 56 -7.00 -10.45 -10.02
C ALA A 56 -7.25 -11.15 -8.66
N GLY A 57 -8.50 -11.24 -8.21
CA GLY A 57 -8.89 -11.91 -6.96
C GLY A 57 -8.63 -11.09 -5.70
N LYS A 58 -8.28 -9.81 -5.82
CA LYS A 58 -8.04 -8.93 -4.67
C LYS A 58 -9.36 -8.32 -4.18
N LEU A 59 -9.46 -8.14 -2.86
CA LEU A 59 -10.52 -7.38 -2.23
C LEU A 59 -9.89 -6.19 -1.54
N VAL A 60 -10.11 -5.00 -2.10
CA VAL A 60 -9.48 -3.76 -1.64
C VAL A 60 -10.57 -2.76 -1.31
N LEU A 61 -10.38 -2.04 -0.21
CA LEU A 61 -11.18 -0.88 0.14
C LEU A 61 -10.26 0.34 0.24
N ILE A 62 -10.61 1.42 -0.45
CA ILE A 62 -9.85 2.67 -0.40
C ILE A 62 -10.46 3.58 0.66
N GLU A 63 -9.63 4.10 1.54
CA GLU A 63 -10.06 4.95 2.65
C GLU A 63 -9.44 6.35 2.52
N SER A 64 -10.30 7.36 2.62
CA SER A 64 -9.93 8.78 2.61
C SER A 64 -9.85 9.39 4.02
N THR A 65 -10.18 8.62 5.06
CA THR A 65 -10.17 9.09 6.44
C THR A 65 -8.76 9.04 7.04
N PRO A 66 -8.40 10.00 7.92
CA PRO A 66 -7.17 9.93 8.69
C PRO A 66 -7.07 8.62 9.49
N PRO A 67 -5.85 8.10 9.70
CA PRO A 67 -5.66 6.91 10.53
C PRO A 67 -6.08 7.19 11.98
N VAL A 68 -6.71 6.19 12.59
CA VAL A 68 -7.16 6.19 13.99
C VAL A 68 -6.21 5.36 14.85
N SER A 69 -6.27 5.50 16.17
CA SER A 69 -5.34 4.84 17.10
C SER A 69 -5.33 3.32 17.01
N TRP A 70 -6.45 2.71 16.62
CA TRP A 70 -6.64 1.27 16.43
C TRP A 70 -6.57 0.83 14.95
N ASP A 71 -6.11 1.70 14.05
CA ASP A 71 -6.09 1.41 12.60
C ASP A 71 -5.18 0.23 12.26
N ARG A 72 -4.09 0.06 13.00
CA ARG A 72 -3.18 -1.08 12.84
C ARG A 72 -3.91 -2.41 13.02
N GLU A 73 -4.67 -2.54 14.11
CA GLU A 73 -5.47 -3.72 14.42
C GLU A 73 -6.53 -3.94 13.34
N ARG A 74 -7.17 -2.85 12.88
CA ARG A 74 -8.16 -2.91 11.81
C ARG A 74 -7.59 -3.48 10.52
N ARG A 75 -6.47 -2.95 10.03
CA ARG A 75 -5.81 -3.42 8.80
C ARG A 75 -5.36 -4.87 8.95
N GLU A 76 -4.85 -5.24 10.11
CA GLU A 76 -4.41 -6.60 10.39
C GLU A 76 -5.57 -7.59 10.36
N ILE A 77 -6.69 -7.30 11.04
CA ILE A 77 -7.89 -8.14 11.03
C ILE A 77 -8.46 -8.24 9.61
N ALA A 78 -8.61 -7.12 8.91
CA ALA A 78 -9.12 -7.09 7.55
C ALA A 78 -8.30 -8.02 6.63
N ARG A 79 -6.98 -7.91 6.69
CA ARG A 79 -6.06 -8.72 5.87
C ARG A 79 -6.08 -10.20 6.26
N THR A 80 -5.93 -10.50 7.54
CA THR A 80 -5.70 -11.88 8.01
C THR A 80 -6.97 -12.71 8.05
N LYS A 81 -8.09 -12.13 8.49
CA LYS A 81 -9.35 -12.84 8.71
C LYS A 81 -10.28 -12.78 7.50
N TYR A 82 -10.24 -11.69 6.75
CA TYR A 82 -11.16 -11.45 5.63
C TYR A 82 -10.45 -11.38 4.27
N GLY A 83 -9.12 -11.48 4.21
CA GLY A 83 -8.37 -11.35 2.95
C GLY A 83 -8.56 -10.00 2.28
N LEU A 84 -8.90 -8.96 3.06
CA LEU A 84 -9.27 -7.63 2.60
C LEU A 84 -8.13 -6.64 2.87
N GLU A 85 -7.75 -5.90 1.83
CA GLU A 85 -6.74 -4.87 1.91
C GLU A 85 -7.40 -3.51 2.14
N LEU A 86 -7.05 -2.84 3.24
CA LEU A 86 -7.43 -1.45 3.49
C LEU A 86 -6.29 -0.55 3.00
N ARG A 87 -6.52 0.19 1.92
CA ARG A 87 -5.57 1.15 1.36
C ARG A 87 -5.98 2.56 1.77
N SER A 88 -5.17 3.22 2.59
CA SER A 88 -5.23 4.66 2.76
C SER A 88 -4.11 5.31 1.94
N ARG A 89 -4.38 6.48 1.36
CA ARG A 89 -3.32 7.31 0.79
C ARG A 89 -2.62 8.05 1.93
N GLU A 90 -1.59 7.44 2.50
CA GLU A 90 -0.81 8.05 3.58
C GLU A 90 -0.12 9.33 3.10
N GLY A 91 -0.31 10.44 3.83
CA GLY A 91 0.52 11.64 3.70
C GLY A 91 0.09 12.71 2.69
N GLU A 92 -1.06 12.59 2.02
CA GLU A 92 -1.58 13.64 1.14
C GLU A 92 -2.94 14.16 1.60
N VAL A 93 -3.11 15.48 1.56
CA VAL A 93 -4.43 16.13 1.67
C VAL A 93 -5.34 15.48 0.62
N SER A 94 -6.47 14.91 1.06
CA SER A 94 -7.45 14.31 0.16
C SER A 94 -7.86 15.36 -0.88
N THR A 95 -7.39 15.22 -2.11
CA THR A 95 -7.82 16.06 -3.22
C THR A 95 -9.21 15.64 -3.66
N GLU A 96 -9.97 16.55 -4.25
CA GLU A 96 -11.29 16.24 -4.81
C GLU A 96 -11.22 15.08 -5.82
N ALA A 97 -10.19 15.09 -6.67
CA ALA A 97 -9.90 14.01 -7.61
C ALA A 97 -9.68 12.66 -6.91
N PHE A 98 -8.95 12.62 -5.79
CA PHE A 98 -8.75 11.37 -5.04
C PHE A 98 -10.06 10.87 -4.41
N THR A 99 -10.87 11.77 -3.85
CA THR A 99 -12.18 11.40 -3.31
C THR A 99 -13.07 10.79 -4.39
N LYS A 100 -13.17 11.42 -5.57
CA LYS A 100 -13.93 10.89 -6.72
C LYS A 100 -13.42 9.51 -7.16
N TYR A 101 -12.10 9.35 -7.22
CA TYR A 101 -11.46 8.08 -7.56
C TYR A 101 -11.80 7.00 -6.53
N ALA A 102 -11.64 7.28 -5.23
CA ALA A 102 -11.91 6.34 -4.15
C ALA A 102 -13.38 5.94 -4.10
N ASP A 103 -14.30 6.89 -4.31
CA ASP A 103 -15.73 6.64 -4.37
C ASP A 103 -16.11 5.74 -5.55
N ALA A 104 -15.54 6.01 -6.74
CA ALA A 104 -15.76 5.19 -7.92
C ALA A 104 -15.21 3.76 -7.74
N TYR A 105 -14.02 3.64 -7.17
CA TYR A 105 -13.40 2.35 -6.86
C TYR A 105 -14.24 1.55 -5.85
N ASN A 106 -14.62 2.20 -4.74
CA ASN A 106 -15.40 1.57 -3.68
C ASN A 106 -16.82 1.21 -4.10
N ARG A 107 -17.42 1.93 -5.08
CA ARG A 107 -18.72 1.58 -5.66
C ARG A 107 -18.71 0.21 -6.33
N VAL A 108 -17.57 -0.20 -6.89
CA VAL A 108 -17.38 -1.53 -7.49
C VAL A 108 -17.01 -2.56 -6.42
N MET A 109 -16.07 -2.25 -5.53
CA MET A 109 -15.53 -3.23 -4.58
C MET A 109 -16.45 -3.53 -3.39
N ARG A 110 -17.12 -2.52 -2.79
CA ARG A 110 -17.95 -2.73 -1.59
C ARG A 110 -19.03 -3.78 -1.78
N PRO A 111 -19.83 -3.79 -2.86
CA PRO A 111 -20.82 -4.83 -3.08
C PRO A 111 -20.21 -6.24 -3.16
N LYS A 112 -19.02 -6.37 -3.75
CA LYS A 112 -18.31 -7.65 -3.92
C LYS A 112 -17.79 -8.17 -2.58
N ILE A 113 -17.25 -7.27 -1.75
CA ILE A 113 -16.83 -7.58 -0.38
C ILE A 113 -18.04 -8.03 0.45
N VAL A 114 -19.14 -7.29 0.39
CA VAL A 114 -20.39 -7.61 1.11
C VAL A 114 -20.99 -8.93 0.62
N ALA A 115 -20.95 -9.22 -0.68
CA ALA A 115 -21.44 -10.49 -1.23
C ALA A 115 -20.62 -11.68 -0.69
N ARG A 116 -19.32 -11.50 -0.46
CA ARG A 116 -18.43 -12.56 0.03
C ARG A 116 -18.47 -12.77 1.54
N HIS A 117 -18.58 -11.70 2.31
CA HIS A 117 -18.42 -11.74 3.77
C HIS A 117 -19.67 -11.33 4.56
N GLY A 118 -20.73 -10.89 3.88
CA GLY A 118 -21.97 -10.42 4.49
C GLY A 118 -21.96 -8.92 4.79
N ARG A 119 -23.17 -8.35 5.00
CA ARG A 119 -23.39 -6.91 5.20
C ARG A 119 -22.70 -6.34 6.44
N GLY A 120 -22.49 -7.16 7.48
CA GLY A 120 -21.88 -6.73 8.75
C GLY A 120 -20.37 -6.84 8.80
N VAL A 121 -19.68 -7.15 7.69
CA VAL A 121 -18.23 -7.40 7.68
C VAL A 121 -17.44 -6.19 8.19
N PHE A 122 -17.77 -4.98 7.76
CA PHE A 122 -17.04 -3.78 8.15
C PHE A 122 -17.21 -3.48 9.64
N ASP A 123 -18.43 -3.62 10.18
CA ASP A 123 -18.72 -3.43 11.60
C ASP A 123 -18.05 -4.50 12.47
N ALA A 124 -17.96 -5.73 11.97
CA ALA A 124 -17.26 -6.82 12.64
C ALA A 124 -15.75 -6.52 12.73
N ILE A 125 -15.13 -6.10 11.62
CA ILE A 125 -13.72 -5.69 11.60
C ILE A 125 -13.48 -4.54 12.58
N HIS A 126 -14.33 -3.51 12.57
CA HIS A 126 -14.20 -2.33 13.41
C HIS A 126 -14.29 -2.65 14.90
N ARG A 127 -15.34 -3.37 15.32
CA ARG A 127 -15.53 -3.75 16.73
C ARG A 127 -14.40 -4.63 17.25
N GLU A 128 -13.94 -5.57 16.43
CA GLU A 128 -12.83 -6.45 16.80
C GLU A 128 -11.51 -5.68 16.90
N ALA A 129 -11.28 -4.70 16.02
CA ALA A 129 -10.08 -3.85 16.08
C ALA A 129 -10.04 -3.02 17.37
N ILE A 130 -11.17 -2.39 17.73
CA ILE A 130 -11.29 -1.64 18.99
C ILE A 130 -11.03 -2.55 20.19
N ALA A 131 -11.71 -3.71 20.25
CA ALA A 131 -11.54 -4.65 21.36
C ALA A 131 -10.08 -5.13 21.50
N ARG A 132 -9.39 -5.40 20.39
CA ARG A 132 -7.96 -5.77 20.41
C ARG A 132 -7.05 -4.64 20.86
N TRP A 133 -7.36 -3.41 20.47
CA TRP A 133 -6.60 -2.23 20.87
C TRP A 133 -6.79 -1.92 22.36
N GLU A 134 -8.02 -1.99 22.88
CA GLU A 134 -8.32 -1.80 24.30
C GLU A 134 -7.70 -2.88 25.19
N ALA A 135 -7.61 -4.12 24.70
CA ALA A 135 -6.98 -5.22 25.41
C ALA A 135 -5.44 -5.14 25.44
N ARG A 136 -4.82 -4.24 24.66
CA ARG A 136 -3.36 -4.05 24.73
C ARG A 136 -2.99 -3.33 26.02
N PRO A 137 -1.93 -3.79 26.72
CA PRO A 137 -1.31 -2.98 27.76
C PRO A 137 -0.89 -1.65 27.14
N GLN A 138 -1.60 -0.57 27.47
CA GLN A 138 -1.16 0.78 27.14
C GLN A 138 0.20 0.96 27.81
N PRO A 139 1.23 1.48 27.12
CA PRO A 139 2.49 1.78 27.78
C PRO A 139 2.17 2.72 28.94
N SER A 140 2.36 2.24 30.17
CA SER A 140 2.18 3.02 31.39
C SER A 140 2.94 4.31 31.20
N THR A 141 2.25 5.44 31.27
CA THR A 141 2.87 6.76 31.30
C THR A 141 3.99 6.71 32.33
N VAL A 142 5.23 6.67 31.84
CA VAL A 142 6.41 6.79 32.70
C VAL A 142 6.27 8.15 33.35
N LYS A 143 5.85 8.18 34.62
CA LYS A 143 6.02 9.37 35.44
C LYS A 143 7.52 9.57 35.53
N SER A 144 8.05 10.50 34.75
CA SER A 144 9.41 11.00 34.96
C SER A 144 9.49 11.52 36.41
N PRO A 145 10.50 11.09 37.18
CA PRO A 145 10.74 11.57 38.54
C PRO A 145 11.06 13.06 38.58
#